data_AF-A0A3D9BM82-F1
#
_entry.id   AF-A0A3D9BM82-F1
#
_cell.length_a   1.000
_cell.length_b   1.000
_cell.length_c   1.000
_cell.angle_alpha   90.00
_cell.angle_beta   90.00
_cell.angle_gamma   90.00
#
_symmetry.space_group_name_H-M   'P 1'
#
loop_
_entity.id
_entity.type
_entity.pdbx_description
1 polymer ?
#
loop_
_entity_poly.entity_id
_entity_poly.type
_entity_poly.pdbx_seq_one_letter_code
_entity_poly.pdbx_strand_id
1 'polypeptide(L)'
;MQFQGQILKMTTFNDQPIQYYLNLSGDLIHMNELFGKELTIKHTGFQCVNCGLNKTIYRMGFCKSCFFESPYASDTIIRPELSTAHLGIGERDLEVEKQIQLQPHTVYLAYTGDVKVGVTRNTQIPTRWIDQGATFALPIARTENRYEAGMIEVALKEHLADKTNWRKMLQDDFEDEVDLIDFQQKIREYFPDDFQKFYSEGEEMWKFDYPFSKPEKVASFTLDKKPEFTAVLNGIKGQYLSFEGGNFMNVRGHEGYVIELTVKN
;
A
#
# COMPACT_ATOMS: atom_id res chain seq x y z
N MET A 1 -25.23 1.80 -13.25
CA MET A 1 -24.89 0.45 -12.73
C MET A 1 -24.93 0.47 -11.21
N GLN A 2 -25.24 -0.64 -10.55
CA GLN A 2 -25.25 -0.74 -9.09
C GLN A 2 -24.50 -2.00 -8.65
N PHE A 3 -23.62 -1.84 -7.66
CA PHE A 3 -22.80 -2.91 -7.08
C PHE A 3 -22.91 -2.84 -5.56
N GLN A 4 -22.72 -3.97 -4.89
CA GLN A 4 -22.71 -4.03 -3.44
C GLN A 4 -21.71 -5.05 -2.95
N GLY A 5 -20.91 -4.68 -1.94
CA GLY A 5 -19.99 -5.63 -1.34
C GLY A 5 -19.01 -5.00 -0.37
N GLN A 6 -18.23 -5.88 0.25
CA GLN A 6 -17.10 -5.53 1.09
C GLN A 6 -15.98 -4.91 0.24
N ILE A 7 -15.50 -3.75 0.64
CA ILE A 7 -14.29 -3.16 0.09
C ILE A 7 -13.10 -4.03 0.47
N LEU A 8 -12.35 -4.46 -0.55
CA LEU A 8 -11.02 -5.01 -0.42
C LEU A 8 -10.01 -4.05 -1.07
N LYS A 9 -8.72 -4.25 -0.80
CA LYS A 9 -7.64 -3.58 -1.53
C LYS A 9 -7.87 -3.69 -3.04
N MET A 10 -7.73 -2.58 -3.78
CA MET A 10 -7.82 -2.61 -5.24
C MET A 10 -6.69 -3.47 -5.81
N THR A 11 -7.02 -4.33 -6.76
CA THR A 11 -6.03 -5.03 -7.58
C THR A 11 -5.47 -4.06 -8.61
N THR A 12 -4.15 -4.08 -8.79
CA THR A 12 -3.45 -3.16 -9.69
C THR A 12 -2.60 -3.93 -10.68
N PHE A 13 -2.57 -3.43 -11.92
CA PHE A 13 -1.71 -3.94 -12.99
C PHE A 13 -0.80 -2.81 -13.47
N ASN A 14 0.49 -3.12 -13.59
CA ASN A 14 1.49 -2.17 -14.06
C ASN A 14 1.37 -2.02 -15.58
N ASP A 15 0.66 -0.99 -16.01
CA ASP A 15 0.45 -0.60 -17.40
C ASP A 15 0.63 0.93 -17.50
N GLN A 16 0.48 1.51 -18.69
CA GLN A 16 0.65 2.95 -18.93
C GLN A 16 -0.65 3.56 -19.47
N PRO A 17 -1.52 4.13 -18.60
CA PRO A 17 -1.38 4.27 -17.15
C PRO A 17 -1.73 2.97 -16.39
N ILE A 18 -1.41 2.92 -15.10
CA ILE A 18 -1.74 1.78 -14.22
C ILE A 18 -3.25 1.51 -14.22
N GLN A 19 -3.61 0.22 -14.31
CA GLN A 19 -5.00 -0.23 -14.30
C GLN A 19 -5.44 -0.64 -12.90
N TYR A 20 -6.64 -0.20 -12.50
CA TYR A 20 -7.21 -0.40 -11.18
C TYR A 20 -8.52 -1.19 -11.22
N TYR A 21 -8.62 -2.18 -10.35
CA TYR A 21 -9.83 -2.97 -10.19
C TYR A 21 -10.28 -2.96 -8.73
N LEU A 22 -11.50 -2.47 -8.49
CA LEU A 22 -12.13 -2.52 -7.17
C LEU A 22 -12.87 -3.85 -7.05
N ASN A 23 -12.59 -4.57 -5.97
CA ASN A 23 -13.30 -5.81 -5.65
C ASN A 23 -14.37 -5.52 -4.58
N LEU A 24 -15.64 -5.77 -4.92
CA LEU A 24 -16.78 -5.71 -4.02
C LEU A 24 -17.43 -7.10 -3.92
N SER A 25 -16.97 -7.92 -2.98
CA SER A 25 -17.55 -9.26 -2.69
C SER A 25 -17.78 -10.15 -3.93
N GLY A 26 -16.87 -10.13 -4.90
CA GLY A 26 -16.92 -10.97 -6.11
C GLY A 26 -17.12 -10.20 -7.41
N ASP A 27 -17.62 -8.96 -7.34
CA ASP A 27 -17.62 -8.07 -8.50
C ASP A 27 -16.25 -7.39 -8.63
N LEU A 28 -15.57 -7.65 -9.75
CA LEU A 28 -14.31 -7.01 -10.09
C LEU A 28 -14.57 -5.87 -11.08
N ILE A 29 -14.56 -4.64 -10.55
CA ILE A 29 -14.97 -3.45 -11.29
C ILE A 29 -13.72 -2.76 -11.83
N HIS A 30 -13.62 -2.62 -13.15
CA HIS A 30 -12.56 -1.86 -13.79
C HIS A 30 -12.77 -0.36 -13.54
N MET A 31 -12.00 0.21 -12.61
CA MET A 31 -12.21 1.58 -12.14
C MET A 31 -11.80 2.63 -13.17
N ASN A 32 -10.84 2.31 -14.05
CA ASN A 32 -10.37 3.25 -15.06
C ASN A 32 -11.46 3.62 -16.08
N GLU A 33 -12.40 2.71 -16.36
CA GLU A 33 -13.56 2.98 -17.23
C GLU A 33 -14.65 3.85 -16.57
N LEU A 34 -14.48 4.17 -15.28
CA LEU A 34 -15.41 4.98 -14.51
C LEU A 34 -14.94 6.43 -14.35
N PHE A 35 -13.78 6.80 -14.89
CA PHE A 35 -13.32 8.19 -14.88
C PHE A 35 -14.30 9.09 -15.65
N GLY A 36 -14.56 10.27 -15.08
CA GLY A 36 -15.56 11.22 -15.58
C GLY A 36 -17.01 10.87 -15.23
N LYS A 37 -17.28 9.72 -14.59
CA LYS A 37 -18.63 9.33 -14.15
C LYS A 37 -18.89 9.73 -12.71
N GLU A 38 -20.14 10.09 -12.41
CA GLU A 38 -20.61 10.35 -11.05
C GLU A 38 -20.81 9.02 -10.31
N LEU A 39 -20.09 8.87 -9.19
CA LEU A 39 -20.17 7.72 -8.30
C LEU A 39 -20.85 8.13 -7.00
N THR A 40 -21.79 7.32 -6.54
CA THR A 40 -22.32 7.37 -5.18
C THR A 40 -21.83 6.16 -4.41
N ILE A 41 -21.10 6.41 -3.32
CA ILE A 41 -20.60 5.39 -2.38
C ILE A 41 -21.38 5.54 -1.09
N LYS A 42 -22.10 4.49 -0.69
CA LYS A 42 -22.88 4.46 0.55
C LYS A 42 -22.47 3.28 1.41
N HIS A 43 -22.01 3.57 2.62
CA HIS A 43 -21.67 2.58 3.63
C HIS A 43 -22.93 1.98 4.25
N THR A 44 -23.06 0.66 4.18
CA THR A 44 -24.26 -0.09 4.61
C THR A 44 -23.98 -1.10 5.72
N GLY A 45 -22.71 -1.36 6.04
CA GLY A 45 -22.34 -2.23 7.14
C GLY A 45 -20.88 -2.63 7.10
N PHE A 46 -20.53 -3.69 7.83
CA PHE A 46 -19.17 -4.18 7.88
C PHE A 46 -19.10 -5.67 7.56
N GLN A 47 -17.94 -6.11 7.13
CA GLN A 47 -17.58 -7.51 6.98
C GLN A 47 -16.09 -7.63 7.30
N CYS A 48 -15.73 -8.46 8.27
CA CYS A 48 -14.32 -8.68 8.61
C CYS A 48 -13.61 -9.43 7.48
N VAL A 49 -12.47 -8.93 7.01
CA VAL A 49 -11.66 -9.57 5.94
C VAL A 49 -11.17 -10.96 6.36
N ASN A 50 -10.97 -11.21 7.65
CA ASN A 50 -10.46 -12.49 8.15
C ASN A 50 -11.54 -13.54 8.41
N CYS A 51 -12.61 -13.19 9.14
CA CYS A 51 -13.64 -14.16 9.52
C CYS A 51 -14.93 -14.07 8.69
N GLY A 52 -15.05 -13.10 7.79
CA GLY A 52 -16.23 -12.91 6.95
C GLY A 52 -17.51 -12.47 7.68
N LEU A 53 -17.47 -12.33 9.01
CA LEU A 53 -18.63 -11.96 9.82
C LEU A 53 -18.91 -10.45 9.77
N ASN A 54 -20.19 -10.10 9.89
CA ASN A 54 -20.63 -8.71 10.07
C ASN A 54 -20.28 -8.20 11.47
N LYS A 55 -19.10 -7.58 11.58
CA LYS A 55 -18.55 -6.99 12.79
C LYS A 55 -17.85 -5.69 12.42
N THR A 56 -17.99 -4.66 13.27
CA THR A 56 -17.27 -3.39 13.09
C THR A 56 -15.78 -3.62 12.89
N ILE A 57 -15.21 -2.92 11.91
CA ILE A 57 -13.78 -2.98 11.60
C ILE A 57 -13.01 -2.17 12.63
N TYR A 58 -11.97 -2.79 13.17
CA TYR A 58 -11.04 -2.15 14.10
C TYR A 58 -9.87 -1.54 13.35
N ARG A 59 -9.13 -2.36 12.57
CA ARG A 59 -7.97 -1.92 11.80
C ARG A 59 -7.62 -2.94 10.71
N MET A 60 -7.04 -2.49 9.60
CA MET A 60 -6.55 -3.35 8.49
C MET A 60 -7.65 -4.24 7.87
N GLY A 61 -8.93 -3.88 7.99
CA GLY A 61 -10.04 -4.73 7.57
C GLY A 61 -10.41 -5.86 8.55
N PHE A 62 -9.77 -5.91 9.72
CA PHE A 62 -10.07 -6.91 10.76
C PHE A 62 -11.03 -6.34 11.80
N CYS A 63 -11.97 -7.16 12.27
CA CYS A 63 -12.68 -6.89 13.52
C CYS A 63 -11.73 -7.04 14.71
N LYS A 64 -12.13 -6.55 15.88
CA LYS A 64 -11.24 -6.47 17.06
C LYS A 64 -10.61 -7.82 17.44
N SER A 65 -11.37 -8.92 17.52
CA SER A 65 -10.82 -10.24 17.88
C SER A 65 -9.79 -10.71 16.85
N CYS A 66 -10.16 -10.70 15.56
CA CYS A 66 -9.26 -11.14 14.51
C CYS A 66 -8.00 -10.27 14.39
N PHE A 67 -8.06 -8.98 14.72
CA PHE A 67 -6.88 -8.11 14.73
C PHE A 67 -5.83 -8.54 15.76
N PHE A 68 -6.26 -8.98 16.94
CA PHE A 68 -5.34 -9.42 18.00
C PHE A 68 -4.93 -10.89 17.89
N GLU A 69 -5.74 -11.72 17.24
CA GLU A 69 -5.51 -13.17 17.14
C GLU A 69 -4.83 -13.59 15.83
N SER A 70 -5.11 -12.92 14.71
CA SER A 70 -4.64 -13.36 13.38
C SER A 70 -3.14 -13.09 13.20
N PRO A 71 -2.34 -14.05 12.69
CA PRO A 71 -0.92 -13.81 12.35
C PRO A 71 -0.75 -12.76 11.23
N TYR A 72 -1.78 -12.52 10.42
CA TYR A 72 -1.77 -11.50 9.36
C TYR A 72 -1.94 -10.06 9.86
N ALA A 73 -2.21 -9.89 11.15
CA ALA A 73 -2.30 -8.60 11.83
C ALA A 73 -1.29 -8.48 12.99
N SER A 74 -0.27 -9.35 13.01
CA SER A 74 0.80 -9.33 14.01
C SER A 74 1.71 -8.11 13.87
N ASP A 75 2.42 -7.76 14.94
CA ASP A 75 3.26 -6.56 14.93
C ASP A 75 4.40 -6.69 13.91
N THR A 76 4.89 -7.91 13.68
CA THR A 76 5.89 -8.24 12.66
C THR A 76 5.46 -7.89 11.23
N ILE A 77 4.16 -7.75 10.96
CA ILE A 77 3.63 -7.30 9.66
C ILE A 77 3.94 -5.82 9.42
N ILE A 78 3.95 -5.01 10.47
CA ILE A 78 4.23 -3.58 10.41
C ILE A 78 5.71 -3.31 10.67
N ARG A 79 6.34 -4.13 11.51
CA ARG A 79 7.71 -4.01 12.02
C ARG A 79 8.50 -5.27 11.68
N PRO A 80 9.06 -5.37 10.45
CA PRO A 80 9.74 -6.59 10.00
C PRO A 80 10.90 -7.02 10.91
N GLU A 81 11.55 -6.07 11.60
CA GLU A 81 12.66 -6.28 12.54
C GLU A 81 12.27 -7.09 13.79
N LEU A 82 10.98 -7.17 14.12
CA LEU A 82 10.49 -7.96 15.26
C LEU A 82 10.26 -9.43 14.92
N SER A 83 10.46 -9.83 13.66
CA SER A 83 10.28 -11.21 13.21
C SER A 83 11.25 -12.17 13.91
N THR A 84 10.72 -13.16 14.63
CA THR A 84 11.50 -14.23 15.30
C THR A 84 11.27 -15.62 14.71
N ALA A 85 10.49 -15.72 13.63
CA ALA A 85 10.18 -17.00 12.98
C ALA A 85 11.42 -17.77 12.51
N HIS A 86 12.50 -17.07 12.16
CA HIS A 86 13.79 -17.64 11.76
C HIS A 86 14.50 -18.37 12.92
N LEU A 87 14.14 -18.05 14.17
CA LEU A 87 14.59 -18.72 15.38
C LEU A 87 13.66 -19.88 15.79
N GLY A 88 12.61 -20.15 15.00
CA GLY A 88 11.58 -21.13 15.35
C GLY A 88 10.64 -20.67 16.47
N ILE A 89 10.55 -19.36 16.73
CA ILE A 89 9.66 -18.77 17.74
C ILE A 89 8.57 -17.99 17.03
N GLY A 90 7.31 -18.27 17.34
CA GLY A 90 6.16 -17.59 16.73
C GLY A 90 5.47 -16.64 17.70
N GLU A 91 4.87 -15.56 17.19
CA GLU A 91 4.10 -14.58 17.97
C GLU A 91 2.66 -15.05 18.20
N ARG A 92 2.00 -15.51 17.14
CA ARG A 92 0.58 -15.93 17.14
C ARG A 92 0.39 -17.31 16.51
N ASP A 93 1.00 -17.54 15.35
CA ASP A 93 0.97 -18.82 14.64
C ASP A 93 2.27 -19.01 13.87
N LEU A 94 3.17 -19.82 14.43
CA LEU A 94 4.51 -20.03 13.87
C LEU A 94 4.46 -20.61 12.45
N GLU A 95 3.49 -21.46 12.12
CA GLU A 95 3.47 -22.11 10.81
C GLU A 95 3.12 -21.10 9.71
N VAL A 96 2.10 -20.27 9.96
CA VAL A 96 1.73 -19.18 9.05
C VAL A 96 2.83 -18.13 9.00
N GLU A 97 3.43 -17.78 10.15
CA GLU A 97 4.52 -16.82 10.22
C GLU A 97 5.75 -17.29 9.43
N LYS A 98 6.12 -18.56 9.51
CA LYS A 98 7.19 -19.12 8.67
C LYS A 98 6.87 -18.95 7.19
N GLN A 99 5.65 -19.26 6.76
CA GLN A 99 5.25 -19.12 5.37
C GLN A 99 5.36 -17.67 4.87
N ILE A 100 4.97 -16.67 5.68
CA ILE A 100 4.96 -15.26 5.25
C ILE A 100 6.29 -14.53 5.50
N GLN A 101 7.12 -15.00 6.44
CA GLN A 101 8.34 -14.32 6.89
C GLN A 101 9.63 -15.00 6.39
N LEU A 102 9.67 -16.33 6.30
CA LEU A 102 10.84 -17.10 5.84
C LEU A 102 10.80 -17.32 4.33
N GLN A 103 10.81 -16.22 3.61
CA GLN A 103 10.87 -16.19 2.16
C GLN A 103 11.62 -14.93 1.70
N PRO A 104 12.10 -14.89 0.44
CA PRO A 104 12.83 -13.74 -0.05
C PRO A 104 12.05 -12.43 0.06
N HIS A 105 12.70 -11.42 0.65
CA HIS A 105 12.19 -10.07 0.77
C HIS A 105 13.10 -9.10 0.03
N THR A 106 12.52 -8.01 -0.47
CA THR A 106 13.24 -6.92 -1.11
C THR A 106 13.13 -5.69 -0.23
N VAL A 107 14.29 -5.11 0.08
CA VAL A 107 14.41 -3.74 0.59
C VAL A 107 14.53 -2.82 -0.61
N TYR A 108 13.75 -1.75 -0.63
CA TYR A 108 13.71 -0.80 -1.74
C TYR A 108 13.64 0.64 -1.24
N LEU A 109 14.10 1.55 -2.10
CA LEU A 109 13.78 2.96 -2.02
C LEU A 109 12.55 3.24 -2.85
N ALA A 110 11.67 4.10 -2.36
CA ALA A 110 10.52 4.56 -3.12
C ALA A 110 10.34 6.06 -2.88
N TYR A 111 9.90 6.76 -3.91
CA TYR A 111 9.60 8.17 -3.82
C TYR A 111 8.10 8.41 -3.90
N THR A 112 7.57 8.98 -2.83
CA THR A 112 6.14 9.32 -2.67
C THR A 112 5.97 10.81 -2.30
N GLY A 113 6.79 11.68 -2.91
CA GLY A 113 6.98 13.08 -2.52
C GLY A 113 8.15 13.33 -1.57
N ASP A 114 8.68 12.26 -0.96
CA ASP A 114 9.97 12.21 -0.28
C ASP A 114 10.54 10.80 -0.53
N VAL A 115 11.87 10.64 -0.54
CA VAL A 115 12.50 9.31 -0.63
C VAL A 115 12.40 8.61 0.72
N LYS A 116 11.97 7.35 0.69
CA LYS A 116 11.87 6.48 1.87
C LYS A 116 12.35 5.08 1.55
N VAL A 117 12.71 4.34 2.60
CA VAL A 117 12.96 2.90 2.53
C VAL A 117 11.70 2.12 2.86
N GLY A 118 11.54 0.94 2.26
CA GLY A 118 10.50 -0.01 2.63
C GLY A 118 10.87 -1.45 2.34
N VAL A 119 10.10 -2.36 2.93
CA VAL A 119 10.25 -3.81 2.76
C VAL A 119 9.02 -4.40 2.10
N THR A 120 9.22 -5.33 1.17
CA THR A 120 8.14 -6.11 0.56
C THR A 120 8.59 -7.52 0.25
N ARG A 121 7.65 -8.46 0.14
CA ARG A 121 7.94 -9.77 -0.45
C ARG A 121 8.21 -9.61 -1.93
N ASN A 122 9.10 -10.43 -2.49
CA ASN A 122 9.43 -10.38 -3.92
C ASN A 122 8.18 -10.59 -4.80
N THR A 123 7.26 -11.45 -4.36
CA THR A 123 5.97 -11.71 -5.04
C THR A 123 4.99 -10.54 -5.04
N GLN A 124 5.29 -9.44 -4.35
CA GLN A 124 4.47 -8.24 -4.31
C GLN A 124 5.08 -7.09 -5.13
N ILE A 125 6.16 -7.33 -5.87
CA ILE A 125 6.76 -6.34 -6.77
C ILE A 125 6.08 -6.48 -8.16
N PRO A 126 5.65 -5.37 -8.80
CA PRO A 126 5.70 -3.98 -8.34
C PRO A 126 4.45 -3.52 -7.57
N THR A 127 3.46 -4.40 -7.37
CA THR A 127 2.15 -4.08 -6.75
C THR A 127 2.27 -3.28 -5.45
N ARG A 128 3.23 -3.58 -4.58
CA ARG A 128 3.42 -2.86 -3.31
C ARG A 128 3.78 -1.39 -3.52
N TRP A 129 4.63 -1.10 -4.50
CA TRP A 129 5.06 0.25 -4.84
C TRP A 129 3.91 1.03 -5.46
N ILE A 130 3.17 0.36 -6.36
CA ILE A 130 1.94 0.90 -6.93
C ILE A 130 0.96 1.26 -5.83
N ASP A 131 0.66 0.34 -4.90
CA ASP A 131 -0.28 0.55 -3.79
C ASP A 131 0.08 1.74 -2.90
N GLN A 132 1.38 2.06 -2.79
CA GLN A 132 1.88 3.19 -2.02
C GLN A 132 1.86 4.51 -2.79
N GLY A 133 1.50 4.51 -4.09
CA GLY A 133 1.52 5.71 -4.93
C GLY A 133 2.93 6.22 -5.23
N ALA A 134 3.92 5.31 -5.27
CA ALA A 134 5.30 5.67 -5.57
C ALA A 134 5.44 6.13 -7.02
N THR A 135 6.02 7.30 -7.26
CA THR A 135 6.36 7.77 -8.62
C THR A 135 7.47 6.91 -9.22
N PHE A 136 8.43 6.51 -8.39
CA PHE A 136 9.44 5.52 -8.74
C PHE A 136 9.84 4.66 -7.54
N ALA A 137 10.43 3.51 -7.82
CA ALA A 137 11.04 2.63 -6.83
C ALA A 137 12.34 2.00 -7.34
N LEU A 138 13.28 1.77 -6.44
CA LEU A 138 14.58 1.15 -6.70
C LEU A 138 14.85 0.06 -5.66
N PRO A 139 14.89 -1.22 -6.06
CA PRO A 139 15.42 -2.29 -5.20
C PRO A 139 16.87 -1.99 -4.79
N ILE A 140 17.19 -2.19 -3.51
CA ILE A 140 18.55 -1.98 -2.99
C ILE A 140 19.10 -3.19 -2.23
N ALA A 141 18.25 -4.13 -1.84
CA ALA A 141 18.70 -5.41 -1.27
C ALA A 141 17.68 -6.51 -1.47
N ARG A 142 18.15 -7.75 -1.55
CA ARG A 142 17.32 -8.96 -1.56
C ARG A 142 17.81 -9.88 -0.44
N THR A 143 16.98 -10.08 0.57
CA THR A 143 17.29 -10.89 1.75
C THR A 143 16.59 -12.24 1.68
N GLU A 144 17.01 -13.19 2.52
CA GLU A 144 16.45 -14.54 2.55
C GLU A 144 15.16 -14.59 3.38
N ASN A 145 15.04 -13.71 4.36
CA ASN A 145 13.87 -13.61 5.21
C ASN A 145 13.51 -12.17 5.58
N ARG A 146 12.35 -12.02 6.21
CA ARG A 146 11.76 -10.75 6.61
C ARG A 146 12.56 -10.01 7.69
N TYR A 147 13.16 -10.74 8.63
CA TYR A 147 13.92 -10.15 9.74
C TYR A 147 15.14 -9.40 9.20
N GLU A 148 15.92 -10.04 8.34
CA GLU A 148 17.09 -9.42 7.69
C GLU A 148 16.72 -8.14 6.93
N ALA A 149 15.63 -8.17 6.16
CA ALA A 149 15.13 -6.98 5.47
C ALA A 149 14.72 -5.88 6.46
N GLY A 150 14.13 -6.25 7.60
CA GLY A 150 13.75 -5.35 8.67
C GLY A 150 14.95 -4.67 9.32
N MET A 151 16.02 -5.41 9.58
CA MET A 151 17.25 -4.85 10.16
C MET A 151 17.88 -3.81 9.23
N ILE A 152 17.91 -4.08 7.92
CA ILE A 152 18.36 -3.11 6.92
C ILE A 152 17.40 -1.89 6.89
N GLU A 153 16.09 -2.11 6.87
CA GLU A 153 15.10 -1.01 6.86
C GLU A 153 15.24 -0.09 8.07
N VAL A 154 15.41 -0.64 9.27
CA VAL A 154 15.59 0.14 10.50
C VAL A 154 16.85 1.00 10.43
N ALA A 155 17.99 0.43 10.02
CA ALA A 155 19.23 1.18 9.86
C ALA A 155 19.09 2.34 8.87
N LEU A 156 18.44 2.10 7.73
CA LEU A 156 18.25 3.12 6.70
C LEU A 156 17.25 4.20 7.11
N LYS A 157 16.27 3.90 7.97
CA LYS A 157 15.30 4.87 8.51
C LYS A 157 15.94 5.94 9.41
N GLU A 158 17.13 5.71 9.94
CA GLU A 158 17.86 6.74 10.69
C GLU A 158 18.34 7.89 9.78
N HIS A 159 18.44 7.63 8.47
CA HIS A 159 18.93 8.57 7.46
C HIS A 159 17.85 9.02 6.47
N LEU A 160 16.69 8.35 6.44
CA LEU A 160 15.61 8.55 5.46
C LEU A 160 14.27 8.88 6.12
N ALA A 161 13.32 9.38 5.34
CA ALA A 161 11.97 9.59 5.84
C ALA A 161 11.29 8.26 6.22
N ASP A 162 10.74 8.18 7.43
CA ASP A 162 10.12 6.96 7.98
C ASP A 162 8.76 6.62 7.34
N LYS A 163 7.90 7.63 7.10
CA LYS A 163 6.51 7.42 6.67
C LYS A 163 6.11 8.28 5.49
N THR A 164 5.32 7.71 4.59
CA THR A 164 4.70 8.46 3.48
C THR A 164 3.77 9.54 4.01
N ASN A 165 4.04 10.79 3.62
CA ASN A 165 3.08 11.87 3.70
C ASN A 165 2.15 11.79 2.48
N TRP A 166 0.97 11.19 2.68
CA TRP A 166 0.01 10.96 1.59
C TRP A 166 -0.45 12.26 0.90
N ARG A 167 -0.44 13.41 1.59
CA ARG A 167 -0.78 14.69 0.97
C ARG A 167 0.31 15.10 -0.01
N LYS A 168 1.58 15.02 0.40
CA LYS A 168 2.71 15.24 -0.52
C LYS A 168 2.60 14.28 -1.70
N MET A 169 2.46 12.97 -1.49
CA MET A 169 2.31 11.98 -2.56
C MET A 169 1.25 12.33 -3.64
N LEU A 170 0.13 12.97 -3.24
CA LEU A 170 -0.94 13.38 -4.15
C LEU A 170 -0.77 14.79 -4.74
N GLN A 171 0.05 15.64 -4.13
CA GLN A 171 0.26 17.05 -4.53
C GLN A 171 1.66 17.32 -5.07
N ASP A 172 2.51 16.31 -5.09
CA ASP A 172 3.90 16.42 -5.48
C ASP A 172 4.03 16.65 -6.99
N ASP A 173 4.81 17.66 -7.35
CA ASP A 173 5.23 17.96 -8.72
C ASP A 173 6.66 17.46 -8.86
N PHE A 174 6.84 16.13 -8.88
CA PHE A 174 8.16 15.57 -9.06
C PHE A 174 8.79 16.10 -10.35
N GLU A 175 9.76 16.99 -10.22
CA GLU A 175 10.65 17.38 -11.30
C GLU A 175 11.77 16.32 -11.33
N ASP A 176 12.03 15.74 -12.50
CA ASP A 176 12.81 14.51 -12.79
C ASP A 176 14.28 14.47 -12.27
N GLU A 177 14.70 15.36 -11.37
CA GLU A 177 16.09 15.61 -10.97
C GLU A 177 16.52 14.95 -9.64
N VAL A 178 15.87 13.89 -9.17
CA VAL A 178 16.50 13.11 -8.08
C VAL A 178 17.58 12.21 -8.69
N ASP A 179 18.83 12.60 -8.49
CA ASP A 179 20.00 11.76 -8.82
C ASP A 179 20.06 10.57 -7.86
N LEU A 180 19.29 9.54 -8.21
CA LEU A 180 19.16 8.32 -7.43
C LEU A 180 20.41 7.46 -7.48
N ILE A 181 21.27 7.65 -8.49
CA ILE A 181 22.52 6.89 -8.59
C ILE A 181 23.48 7.37 -7.51
N ASP A 182 23.65 8.69 -7.38
CA ASP A 182 24.39 9.30 -6.27
C ASP A 182 23.77 8.94 -4.91
N PHE A 183 22.44 8.86 -4.85
CA PHE A 183 21.73 8.47 -3.63
C PHE A 183 21.93 6.99 -3.27
N GLN A 184 21.91 6.09 -4.25
CA GLN A 184 22.15 4.66 -4.08
C GLN A 184 23.56 4.39 -3.54
N GLN A 185 24.56 5.13 -4.06
CA GLN A 185 25.95 5.02 -3.59
C GLN A 185 26.07 5.45 -2.12
N LYS A 186 25.47 6.58 -1.74
CA LYS A 186 25.46 7.06 -0.35
C LYS A 186 24.78 6.08 0.60
N ILE A 187 23.69 5.46 0.16
CA ILE A 187 22.93 4.52 1.00
C ILE A 187 23.71 3.25 1.32
N ARG A 188 24.63 2.83 0.46
CA ARG A 188 25.47 1.66 0.72
C ARG A 188 26.24 1.79 2.03
N GLU A 189 26.71 3.00 2.36
CA GLU A 189 27.46 3.29 3.57
C GLU A 189 26.61 3.15 4.84
N TYR A 190 25.28 3.19 4.72
CA TYR A 190 24.34 3.06 5.83
C TYR A 190 23.85 1.62 6.04
N PHE A 191 24.28 0.67 5.20
CA PHE A 191 23.99 -0.74 5.43
C PHE A 191 24.78 -1.26 6.64
N PRO A 192 24.16 -1.99 7.57
CA PRO A 192 24.92 -2.60 8.67
C PRO A 192 25.89 -3.66 8.14
N ASP A 193 27.06 -3.78 8.79
CA ASP A 193 28.15 -4.68 8.38
C ASP A 193 27.68 -6.13 8.13
N ASP A 194 26.86 -6.68 9.03
CA ASP A 194 26.34 -8.05 8.94
C ASP A 194 25.41 -8.29 7.74
N PHE A 195 24.88 -7.20 7.15
CA PHE A 195 23.90 -7.24 6.05
C PHE A 195 24.43 -6.68 4.73
N GLN A 196 25.69 -6.23 4.67
CA GLN A 196 26.33 -5.72 3.45
C GLN A 196 26.27 -6.73 2.28
N LYS A 197 26.31 -8.03 2.57
CA LYS A 197 26.20 -9.11 1.58
C LYS A 197 24.90 -9.11 0.78
N PHE A 198 23.84 -8.46 1.29
CA PHE A 198 22.52 -8.43 0.63
C PHE A 198 22.32 -7.22 -0.28
N TYR A 199 23.24 -6.25 -0.24
CA TYR A 199 23.16 -5.05 -1.07
C TYR A 199 23.21 -5.42 -2.56
N SER A 200 22.33 -4.80 -3.35
CA SER A 200 22.22 -5.00 -4.80
C SER A 200 22.57 -3.72 -5.54
N GLU A 201 23.55 -3.79 -6.43
CA GLU A 201 23.98 -2.69 -7.30
C GLU A 201 23.39 -2.84 -8.71
N GLY A 202 23.13 -1.71 -9.37
CA GLY A 202 22.73 -1.70 -10.77
C GLY A 202 21.33 -2.24 -11.06
N GLU A 203 20.46 -2.36 -10.04
CA GLU A 203 19.04 -2.65 -10.23
C GLU A 203 18.37 -1.53 -11.03
N GLU A 204 17.45 -1.89 -11.91
CA GLU A 204 16.70 -0.93 -12.72
C GLU A 204 15.72 -0.13 -11.85
N MET A 205 15.67 1.18 -12.07
CA MET A 205 14.66 2.03 -11.47
C MET A 205 13.31 1.81 -12.17
N TRP A 206 12.29 1.54 -11.37
CA TRP A 206 10.92 1.42 -11.83
C TRP A 206 10.24 2.77 -11.78
N LYS A 207 9.64 3.21 -12.89
CA LYS A 207 8.78 4.40 -12.95
C LYS A 207 7.32 3.97 -13.08
N PHE A 208 6.42 4.68 -12.43
CA PHE A 208 4.99 4.37 -12.39
C PHE A 208 4.17 5.52 -12.95
N ASP A 209 3.37 5.21 -13.97
CA ASP A 209 2.42 6.14 -14.56
C ASP A 209 1.01 5.89 -14.00
N TYR A 210 0.40 6.93 -13.44
CA TYR A 210 -0.89 6.82 -12.77
C TYR A 210 -1.97 7.54 -13.57
N PRO A 211 -3.20 7.01 -13.65
CA PRO A 211 -4.33 7.71 -14.23
C PRO A 211 -4.83 8.79 -13.25
N PHE A 212 -4.00 9.80 -13.01
CA PHE A 212 -4.19 10.80 -11.98
C PHE A 212 -3.58 12.12 -12.40
N SER A 213 -4.27 13.20 -12.10
CA SER A 213 -3.75 14.56 -12.23
C SER A 213 -3.75 15.22 -10.87
N LYS A 214 -2.68 15.94 -10.57
CA LYS A 214 -2.55 16.67 -9.31
C LYS A 214 -3.69 17.67 -9.15
N PRO A 215 -4.40 17.68 -8.00
CA PRO A 215 -5.36 18.72 -7.67
C PRO A 215 -4.69 19.91 -6.99
N GLU A 216 -5.32 21.09 -7.06
CA GLU A 216 -4.90 22.27 -6.30
C GLU A 216 -5.06 22.08 -4.78
N LYS A 217 -6.10 21.35 -4.36
CA LYS A 217 -6.44 21.11 -2.96
C LYS A 217 -6.64 19.62 -2.72
N VAL A 218 -6.22 19.17 -1.54
CA VAL A 218 -6.37 17.77 -1.12
C VAL A 218 -7.10 17.71 0.21
N ALA A 219 -8.31 17.15 0.18
CA ALA A 219 -9.12 16.83 1.33
C ALA A 219 -9.49 15.34 1.30
N SER A 220 -9.30 14.63 2.41
CA SER A 220 -9.71 13.23 2.55
C SER A 220 -10.99 13.13 3.38
N PHE A 221 -11.92 12.25 2.98
CA PHE A 221 -13.07 11.90 3.80
C PHE A 221 -13.01 10.43 4.23
N THR A 222 -13.81 10.07 5.24
CA THR A 222 -14.02 8.68 5.65
C THR A 222 -15.50 8.36 5.67
N LEU A 223 -15.84 7.09 5.44
CA LEU A 223 -17.23 6.61 5.47
C LEU A 223 -17.82 6.59 6.88
N ASP A 224 -17.01 6.69 7.94
CA ASP A 224 -17.53 6.88 9.30
C ASP A 224 -18.13 8.27 9.49
N LYS A 225 -17.49 9.29 8.91
CA LYS A 225 -17.91 10.70 9.03
C LYS A 225 -18.91 11.10 7.96
N LYS A 226 -18.77 10.52 6.77
CA LYS A 226 -19.63 10.76 5.61
C LYS A 226 -20.04 9.41 5.04
N PRO A 227 -21.06 8.76 5.64
CA PRO A 227 -21.51 7.42 5.24
C PRO A 227 -22.02 7.34 3.81
N GLU A 228 -22.40 8.47 3.22
CA GLU A 228 -22.78 8.56 1.82
C GLU A 228 -22.04 9.73 1.15
N PHE A 229 -21.40 9.44 0.02
CA PHE A 229 -20.61 10.40 -0.75
C PHE A 229 -20.91 10.24 -2.24
N THR A 230 -21.27 11.35 -2.88
CA THR A 230 -21.49 11.43 -4.34
C THR A 230 -20.57 12.47 -4.95
N ALA A 231 -19.79 12.10 -5.96
CA ALA A 231 -18.99 13.00 -6.79
C ALA A 231 -18.49 12.30 -8.07
N VAL A 232 -17.97 13.08 -9.02
CA VAL A 232 -17.31 12.56 -10.22
C VAL A 232 -15.93 12.00 -9.88
N LEU A 233 -15.63 10.78 -10.35
CA LEU A 233 -14.31 10.17 -10.21
C LEU A 233 -13.34 10.74 -11.26
N ASN A 234 -12.24 11.33 -10.82
CA ASN A 234 -11.28 12.01 -11.69
C ASN A 234 -10.00 11.21 -11.94
N GLY A 235 -9.64 10.29 -11.05
CA GLY A 235 -8.41 9.51 -11.19
C GLY A 235 -8.06 8.71 -9.95
N ILE A 236 -6.94 7.99 -10.01
CA ILE A 236 -6.44 7.14 -8.92
C ILE A 236 -4.91 7.19 -8.87
N LYS A 237 -4.36 7.43 -7.67
CA LYS A 237 -2.92 7.27 -7.39
C LYS A 237 -2.76 6.45 -6.11
N GLY A 238 -1.98 5.37 -6.20
CA GLY A 238 -1.92 4.39 -5.12
C GLY A 238 -3.27 3.76 -4.82
N GLN A 239 -3.64 3.69 -3.55
CA GLN A 239 -4.96 3.19 -3.12
C GLN A 239 -5.93 4.34 -2.79
N TYR A 240 -5.77 5.50 -3.44
CA TYR A 240 -6.61 6.67 -3.25
C TYR A 240 -7.46 6.95 -4.49
N LEU A 241 -8.78 6.90 -4.33
CA LEU A 241 -9.72 7.41 -5.32
C LEU A 241 -9.72 8.94 -5.23
N SER A 242 -9.55 9.61 -6.37
CA SER A 242 -9.62 11.06 -6.50
C SER A 242 -10.94 11.47 -7.12
N PHE A 243 -11.63 12.40 -6.48
CA PHE A 243 -12.91 12.93 -6.93
C PHE A 243 -12.81 14.43 -7.20
N GLU A 244 -13.77 14.92 -7.98
CA GLU A 244 -13.95 16.34 -8.25
C GLU A 244 -13.98 17.18 -6.95
N GLY A 245 -13.44 18.40 -7.04
CA GLY A 245 -13.29 19.31 -5.90
C GLY A 245 -12.14 18.96 -4.96
N GLY A 246 -11.24 18.04 -5.34
CA GLY A 246 -10.05 17.68 -4.56
C GLY A 246 -10.33 16.75 -3.38
N ASN A 247 -11.41 15.97 -3.47
CA ASN A 247 -11.80 15.00 -2.44
C ASN A 247 -11.15 13.64 -2.70
N PHE A 248 -10.68 12.99 -1.64
CA PHE A 248 -10.01 11.71 -1.71
C PHE A 248 -10.60 10.69 -0.75
N MET A 249 -10.70 9.44 -1.22
CA MET A 249 -11.02 8.29 -0.39
C MET A 249 -9.88 7.27 -0.44
N ASN A 250 -9.32 6.94 0.72
CA ASN A 250 -8.33 5.87 0.83
C ASN A 250 -9.06 4.51 0.91
N VAL A 251 -8.88 3.64 -0.10
CA VAL A 251 -9.57 2.34 -0.16
C VAL A 251 -9.07 1.40 0.94
N ARG A 252 -7.75 1.34 1.19
CA ARG A 252 -7.14 0.51 2.26
C ARG A 252 -7.68 0.84 3.65
N GLY A 253 -7.97 2.12 3.90
CA GLY A 253 -8.54 2.62 5.15
C GLY A 253 -9.98 2.19 5.37
N HIS A 254 -10.67 1.77 4.31
CA HIS A 254 -12.05 1.28 4.33
C HIS A 254 -12.15 -0.20 4.01
N GLU A 255 -11.05 -0.97 4.06
CA GLU A 255 -11.14 -2.42 3.94
C GLU A 255 -12.08 -2.99 4.99
N GLY A 256 -12.94 -3.91 4.59
CA GLY A 256 -13.97 -4.48 5.44
C GLY A 256 -15.24 -3.63 5.60
N TYR A 257 -15.32 -2.45 5.01
CA TYR A 257 -16.58 -1.70 4.92
C TYR A 257 -17.42 -2.31 3.80
N VAL A 258 -18.70 -2.57 4.06
CA VAL A 258 -19.66 -3.00 3.04
C VAL A 258 -20.32 -1.74 2.49
N ILE A 259 -20.26 -1.58 1.18
CA ILE A 259 -20.82 -0.42 0.48
C ILE A 259 -21.81 -0.82 -0.59
N GLU A 260 -22.73 0.08 -0.89
CA GLU A 260 -23.44 0.18 -2.16
C GLU A 260 -22.70 1.21 -3.03
N LEU A 261 -22.30 0.81 -4.23
CA LEU A 261 -21.70 1.67 -5.24
C LEU A 261 -22.67 1.84 -6.40
N THR A 262 -23.13 3.08 -6.62
CA THR A 262 -23.93 3.44 -7.80
C THR A 262 -23.07 4.23 -8.77
N VAL A 263 -23.06 3.80 -10.03
CA VAL A 263 -22.44 4.52 -11.15
C VAL A 263 -23.56 5.13 -11.99
N LYS A 264 -23.58 6.46 -12.10
CA LYS A 264 -24.49 7.17 -12.98
C LYS A 264 -23.88 7.27 -14.38
N ASN A 265 -24.72 7.07 -15.40
CA ASN A 265 -24.35 7.21 -16.80
C ASN A 265 -24.35 8.68 -17.21
#